data_AF-A0A2E1C2I1-F1
#
_entry.id   AF-A0A2E1C2I1-F1
#
_cell.length_a   1.000
_cell.length_b   1.000
_cell.length_c   1.000
_cell.angle_alpha   90.00
_cell.angle_beta   90.00
_cell.angle_gamma   90.00
#
_symmetry.space_group_name_H-M   'P 1'
#
loop_
_entity.id
_entity.type
_entity.pdbx_description
1 polymer ?
#
loop_
_entity_poly.entity_id
_entity_poly.type
_entity_poly.pdbx_seq_one_letter_code
_entity_poly.pdbx_strand_id
1 'polypeptide(L)'
;MKKIILILLTFGLIQFSYSQKKELKSVDKLVKSGEYKNALKTIESIKDLINISDDKIKAKYYYLKGLARYQNGEGSFENKLLSVDDFNKVKNIEESSSKIYSTKIDDIFTNLFNSFVNDSRTALDNKNYKESYSNLEAAYNVSKKDTLYLYNAALVATEAKEYSTALGFYKKLIDLNYTGVSINYYATEKESGKEQVFQDEKSRDFSVDVIGTHESPRDEMAKSVEIDIYRSIAAIYRVEENYEKSIVYLEKAKLIDQGDINLILLESNVRWEMGEVDNYQKLISKALEIEPDNVDLVFNLGVVNADKGNFEDAILYYNKAIEIDSGYTKAYLNAAALILDREGPMIEEMNSLGTSTADYNRYDELKIERENLYREAIPYLEKVYNLENDNLNAARTLRNIFSALDETESYNKYKVIVAELESR
;
A
#
# COMPACT_ATOMS: atom_id res chain seq x y z
N MET A 1 5.04 61.91 41.81
CA MET A 1 5.21 60.44 41.75
C MET A 1 4.62 59.80 40.49
N LYS A 2 3.32 59.95 40.18
CA LYS A 2 2.71 59.35 38.96
C LYS A 2 3.42 59.69 37.63
N LYS A 3 3.84 60.94 37.41
CA LYS A 3 4.60 61.34 36.20
C LYS A 3 6.00 60.72 36.11
N ILE A 4 6.69 60.54 37.25
CA ILE A 4 8.03 59.93 37.30
C ILE A 4 7.94 58.43 37.04
N ILE A 5 6.92 57.77 37.61
CA ILE A 5 6.64 56.35 37.35
C ILE A 5 6.29 56.13 35.87
N LEU A 6 5.48 57.03 35.27
CA LEU A 6 5.16 56.96 33.84
C LEU A 6 6.40 57.14 32.96
N ILE A 7 7.28 58.10 33.29
CA ILE A 7 8.54 58.33 32.55
C ILE A 7 9.46 57.11 32.68
N LEU A 8 9.65 56.56 33.88
CA LEU A 8 10.47 55.36 34.11
C LEU A 8 9.91 54.12 33.39
N LEU A 9 8.59 53.95 33.35
CA LEU A 9 7.93 52.89 32.58
C LEU A 9 8.16 53.07 31.07
N THR A 10 7.99 54.29 30.54
CA THR A 10 8.26 54.56 29.12
C THR A 10 9.74 54.39 28.76
N PHE A 11 10.66 54.81 29.63
CA PHE A 11 12.10 54.66 29.41
C PHE A 11 12.52 53.18 29.45
N GLY A 12 11.95 52.40 30.37
CA GLY A 12 12.11 50.94 30.40
C GLY A 12 11.65 50.28 29.10
N LEU A 13 10.43 50.59 28.64
CA LEU A 13 9.87 50.06 27.39
C LEU A 13 10.73 50.40 26.15
N ILE A 14 11.28 51.61 26.08
CA ILE A 14 12.16 52.02 24.99
C ILE A 14 13.48 51.24 25.03
N GLN A 15 14.10 51.06 26.20
CA GLN A 15 15.33 50.29 26.36
C GLN A 15 15.15 48.81 25.97
N PHE A 16 14.01 48.20 26.35
CA PHE A 16 13.67 46.83 25.95
C PHE A 16 13.54 46.70 24.43
N SER A 17 12.83 47.62 23.77
CA SER A 17 12.67 47.59 22.30
C SER A 17 13.99 47.76 21.55
N TYR A 18 14.91 48.55 22.08
CA TYR A 18 16.22 48.81 21.47
C TYR A 18 17.15 47.60 21.62
N SER A 19 17.13 46.94 22.77
CA SER A 19 17.88 45.71 23.03
C SER A 19 17.47 44.60 22.05
N GLN A 20 16.16 44.38 21.83
CA GLN A 20 15.65 43.37 20.89
C GLN A 20 16.13 43.61 19.45
N LYS A 21 16.05 44.86 18.96
CA LYS A 21 16.49 45.20 17.60
C LYS A 21 17.98 45.00 17.40
N LYS A 22 18.80 45.25 18.44
CA LYS A 22 20.24 45.02 18.41
C LYS A 22 20.56 43.53 18.33
N GLU A 23 19.92 42.70 19.17
CA GLU A 23 20.11 41.25 19.14
C GLU A 23 19.69 40.65 17.80
N LEU A 24 18.54 41.04 17.25
CA LEU A 24 18.10 40.57 15.92
C LEU A 24 19.05 41.02 14.79
N LYS A 25 19.77 42.13 14.94
CA LYS A 25 20.82 42.53 13.99
C LYS A 25 22.07 41.64 14.13
N SER A 26 22.40 41.22 15.35
CA SER A 26 23.45 40.23 15.61
C SER A 26 23.11 38.88 14.98
N VAL A 27 21.89 38.40 15.19
CA VAL A 27 21.38 37.16 14.57
C VAL A 27 21.46 37.23 13.04
N ASP A 28 21.02 38.33 12.41
CA ASP A 28 21.11 38.50 10.96
C ASP A 28 22.56 38.40 10.44
N LYS A 29 23.53 38.96 11.18
CA LYS A 29 24.95 38.83 10.84
C LYS A 29 25.43 37.37 10.97
N LEU A 30 25.07 36.70 12.07
CA LEU A 30 25.46 35.30 12.31
C LEU A 30 24.91 34.36 11.23
N VAL A 31 23.64 34.54 10.84
CA VAL A 31 23.02 33.78 9.75
C VAL A 31 23.77 34.00 8.43
N LYS A 32 24.09 35.25 8.09
CA LYS A 32 24.85 35.59 6.86
C LYS A 32 26.28 35.03 6.86
N SER A 33 26.86 34.83 8.04
CA SER A 33 28.20 34.25 8.21
C SER A 33 28.19 32.72 8.34
N GLY A 34 27.03 32.06 8.23
CA GLY A 34 26.91 30.61 8.39
C GLY A 34 27.03 30.12 9.85
N GLU A 35 27.05 31.03 10.83
CA GLU A 35 27.16 30.70 12.25
C GLU A 35 25.79 30.34 12.86
N TYR A 36 25.09 29.38 12.25
CA TYR A 36 23.70 29.05 12.55
C TYR A 36 23.47 28.63 14.01
N LYS A 37 24.39 27.86 14.60
CA LYS A 37 24.30 27.45 16.00
C LYS A 37 24.33 28.64 16.96
N ASN A 38 25.20 29.62 16.70
CA ASN A 38 25.28 30.85 17.47
C ASN A 38 24.04 31.73 17.24
N ALA A 39 23.55 31.79 16.00
CA ALA A 39 22.30 32.48 15.68
C ALA A 39 21.12 31.91 16.49
N LEU A 40 20.95 30.58 16.51
CA LEU A 40 19.89 29.91 17.27
C LEU A 40 20.02 30.12 18.78
N LYS A 41 21.23 30.10 19.33
CA LYS A 41 21.48 30.40 20.75
C LYS A 41 21.02 31.82 21.11
N THR A 42 21.33 32.80 20.27
CA THR A 42 20.91 34.20 20.46
C THR A 42 19.40 34.38 20.27
N ILE A 43 18.80 33.64 19.34
CA ILE A 43 17.34 33.62 19.16
C ILE A 43 16.62 33.06 20.39
N GLU A 44 17.16 32.01 21.00
CA GLU A 44 16.57 31.39 22.18
C GLU A 44 16.65 32.32 23.41
N SER A 45 17.77 33.05 23.57
CA SER A 45 17.94 33.97 24.71
C SER A 45 16.99 35.18 24.69
N ILE A 46 16.42 35.51 23.53
CA ILE A 46 15.49 36.64 23.40
C ILE A 46 14.01 36.23 23.28
N LYS A 47 13.68 34.92 23.31
CA LYS A 47 12.33 34.42 23.00
C LYS A 47 11.21 35.08 23.82
N ASP A 48 11.41 35.25 25.12
CA ASP A 48 10.38 35.75 26.04
C ASP A 48 10.11 37.23 25.81
N LEU A 49 11.13 37.96 25.36
CA LEU A 49 11.04 39.39 25.03
C LEU A 49 10.24 39.63 23.74
N ILE A 50 10.21 38.65 22.83
CA ILE A 50 9.56 38.77 21.51
C ILE A 50 8.04 38.63 21.61
N ASN A 51 7.52 37.87 22.58
CA ASN A 51 6.07 37.66 22.73
C ASN A 51 5.29 38.96 22.95
N ILE A 52 5.92 39.95 23.60
CA ILE A 52 5.34 41.28 23.89
C ILE A 52 5.73 42.36 22.87
N SER A 53 6.50 42.01 21.83
CA SER A 53 6.94 42.96 20.80
C SER A 53 5.88 43.24 19.74
N ASP A 54 6.10 44.31 18.97
CA ASP A 54 5.31 44.60 17.77
C ASP A 54 5.47 43.53 16.67
N ASP A 55 4.52 43.47 15.76
CA ASP A 55 4.45 42.47 14.70
C ASP A 55 5.67 42.49 13.77
N LYS A 56 6.26 43.66 13.55
CA LYS A 56 7.46 43.79 12.70
C LYS A 56 8.68 43.13 13.36
N ILE A 57 8.83 43.28 14.67
CA ILE A 57 9.88 42.61 15.44
C ILE A 57 9.62 41.10 15.49
N LYS A 58 8.37 40.67 15.71
CA LYS A 58 7.99 39.25 15.72
C LYS A 58 8.24 38.58 14.36
N ALA A 59 7.82 39.20 13.26
CA ALA A 59 8.06 38.71 11.90
C ALA A 59 9.55 38.58 11.62
N LYS A 60 10.37 39.59 11.97
CA LYS A 60 11.83 39.51 11.83
C LYS A 60 12.44 38.37 12.65
N TYR A 61 11.98 38.19 13.88
CA TYR A 61 12.45 37.12 14.76
C TYR A 61 12.22 35.73 14.13
N TYR A 62 10.98 35.44 13.75
CA TYR A 62 10.63 34.16 13.14
C TYR A 62 11.31 33.95 11.79
N TYR A 63 11.46 35.01 10.98
CA TYR A 63 12.18 34.94 9.72
C TYR A 63 13.64 34.53 9.91
N LEU A 64 14.35 35.18 10.84
CA LEU A 64 15.75 34.85 11.14
C LEU A 64 15.89 33.47 11.80
N LYS A 65 14.92 33.05 12.60
CA LYS A 65 14.86 31.71 13.19
C LYS A 65 14.68 30.64 12.12
N GLY A 66 13.75 30.86 11.19
CA GLY A 66 13.55 30.01 10.03
C GLY A 66 14.83 29.90 9.21
N LEU A 67 15.50 31.02 8.88
CA LEU A 67 16.77 30.98 8.15
C LEU A 67 17.88 30.24 8.89
N ALA A 68 18.01 30.43 10.21
CA ALA A 68 19.02 29.75 11.01
C ALA A 68 18.78 28.24 11.12
N ARG A 69 17.53 27.78 11.04
CA ARG A 69 17.19 26.35 10.97
C ARG A 69 17.30 25.79 9.56
N TYR A 70 16.91 26.55 8.55
CA TYR A 70 17.00 26.19 7.14
C TYR A 70 18.47 25.99 6.70
N GLN A 71 19.39 26.80 7.24
CA GLN A 71 20.84 26.72 6.96
C GLN A 71 21.16 26.72 5.46
N ASN A 72 20.46 27.57 4.70
CA ASN A 72 20.59 27.64 3.25
C ASN A 72 20.35 26.29 2.52
N GLY A 73 19.52 25.42 3.10
CA GLY A 73 19.19 24.10 2.55
C GLY A 73 19.98 22.95 3.18
N GLU A 74 21.00 23.23 3.98
CA GLU A 74 21.87 22.22 4.60
C GLU A 74 21.39 21.77 6.00
N GLY A 75 20.28 22.32 6.49
CA GLY A 75 19.74 21.93 7.79
C GLY A 75 19.34 20.45 7.85
N SER A 76 19.39 19.84 9.03
CA SER A 76 18.83 18.49 9.23
C SER A 76 17.35 18.45 8.89
N PHE A 77 16.79 17.26 8.60
CA PHE A 77 15.35 17.08 8.35
C PHE A 77 14.46 17.79 9.39
N GLU A 78 14.74 17.58 10.68
CA GLU A 78 14.02 18.23 11.78
C GLU A 78 14.13 19.75 11.72
N ASN A 79 15.33 20.29 11.45
CA ASN A 79 15.52 21.73 11.34
C ASN A 79 14.82 22.31 10.10
N LYS A 80 14.86 21.62 8.96
CA LYS A 80 14.11 22.01 7.76
C LYS A 80 12.62 22.06 8.07
N LEU A 81 12.05 21.04 8.71
CA LEU A 81 10.64 21.00 9.08
C LEU A 81 10.26 22.13 10.05
N LEU A 82 11.05 22.33 11.11
CA LEU A 82 10.84 23.41 12.07
C LEU A 82 10.98 24.81 11.42
N SER A 83 11.80 24.94 10.37
CA SER A 83 11.91 26.20 9.63
C SER A 83 10.63 26.55 8.88
N VAL A 84 9.91 25.54 8.34
CA VAL A 84 8.61 25.72 7.69
C VAL A 84 7.60 26.35 8.66
N ASP A 85 7.54 25.86 9.90
CA ASP A 85 6.67 26.42 10.93
C ASP A 85 7.01 27.87 11.27
N ASP A 86 8.30 28.18 11.40
CA ASP A 86 8.76 29.55 11.67
C ASP A 86 8.39 30.49 10.51
N PHE A 87 8.58 30.05 9.26
CA PHE A 87 8.22 30.84 8.08
C PHE A 87 6.70 31.00 7.93
N ASN A 88 5.90 29.99 8.25
CA ASN A 88 4.44 30.11 8.27
C ASN A 88 3.99 31.11 9.35
N LYS A 89 4.64 31.17 10.51
CA LYS A 89 4.37 32.23 11.50
C LYS A 89 4.67 33.62 10.93
N VAL A 90 5.74 33.78 10.14
CA VAL A 90 6.01 35.05 9.44
C VAL A 90 4.88 35.41 8.49
N LYS A 91 4.45 34.47 7.64
CA LYS A 91 3.33 34.69 6.70
C LYS A 91 2.08 35.15 7.46
N ASN A 92 1.70 34.46 8.53
CA ASN A 92 0.53 34.80 9.35
C ASN A 92 0.64 36.18 10.02
N ILE A 93 1.81 36.56 10.54
CA ILE A 93 2.02 37.88 11.16
C ILE A 93 1.95 39.02 10.12
N GLU A 94 2.42 38.76 8.90
CA GLU A 94 2.44 39.75 7.82
C GLU A 94 1.15 39.78 6.98
N GLU A 95 0.13 38.96 7.31
CA GLU A 95 -1.21 39.08 6.72
C GLU A 95 -1.88 40.40 7.10
N SER A 96 -1.74 40.83 8.36
CA SER A 96 -2.34 42.05 8.90
C SER A 96 -1.37 43.25 8.94
N SER A 97 -0.17 43.11 8.38
CA SER A 97 0.88 44.14 8.45
C SER A 97 1.66 44.27 7.14
N SER A 98 2.75 45.06 7.14
CA SER A 98 3.55 45.26 5.93
C SER A 98 4.33 43.98 5.58
N LYS A 99 4.16 43.50 4.34
CA LYS A 99 4.84 42.33 3.79
C LYS A 99 6.33 42.60 3.52
N ILE A 100 7.18 42.44 4.54
CA ILE A 100 8.63 42.71 4.46
C ILE A 100 9.41 41.40 4.26
N TYR A 101 9.00 40.34 4.94
CA TYR A 101 9.70 39.06 4.97
C TYR A 101 8.96 37.97 4.19
N SER A 102 7.63 38.01 4.13
CA SER A 102 6.79 37.00 3.47
C SER A 102 7.12 36.86 1.99
N THR A 103 7.45 37.95 1.31
CA THR A 103 7.85 37.96 -0.11
C THR A 103 9.18 37.28 -0.40
N LYS A 104 10.00 37.04 0.63
CA LYS A 104 11.30 36.35 0.52
C LYS A 104 11.21 34.85 0.84
N ILE A 105 10.06 34.41 1.33
CA ILE A 105 9.86 33.03 1.79
C ILE A 105 9.47 32.11 0.63
N ASP A 106 8.88 32.64 -0.44
CA ASP A 106 8.35 31.81 -1.53
C ASP A 106 9.46 31.03 -2.28
N ASP A 107 10.62 31.65 -2.52
CA ASP A 107 11.79 30.95 -3.07
C ASP A 107 12.33 29.89 -2.09
N ILE A 108 12.32 30.19 -0.78
CA ILE A 108 12.75 29.25 0.25
C ILE A 108 11.81 28.04 0.32
N PHE A 109 10.50 28.26 0.21
CA PHE A 109 9.51 27.18 0.17
C PHE A 109 9.67 26.33 -1.07
N THR A 110 9.94 26.93 -2.22
CA THR A 110 10.24 26.20 -3.46
C THR A 110 11.47 25.30 -3.28
N ASN A 111 12.55 25.82 -2.68
CA ASN A 111 13.76 25.04 -2.41
C ASN A 111 13.55 23.94 -1.36
N LEU A 112 12.84 24.23 -0.27
CA LEU A 112 12.49 23.23 0.76
C LEU A 112 11.65 22.11 0.19
N PHE A 113 10.62 22.44 -0.59
CA PHE A 113 9.78 21.48 -1.27
C PHE A 113 10.61 20.57 -2.19
N ASN A 114 11.42 21.15 -3.07
CA ASN A 114 12.29 20.39 -3.97
C ASN A 114 13.27 19.49 -3.19
N SER A 115 13.84 20.00 -2.09
CA SER A 115 14.71 19.20 -1.21
C SER A 115 13.96 18.00 -0.65
N PHE A 116 12.80 18.18 -0.03
CA PHE A 116 12.03 17.08 0.56
C PHE A 116 11.63 16.04 -0.51
N VAL A 117 11.21 16.48 -1.70
CA VAL A 117 10.87 15.56 -2.78
C VAL A 117 12.08 14.74 -3.24
N ASN A 118 13.25 15.37 -3.38
CA ASN A 118 14.48 14.67 -3.76
C ASN A 118 14.96 13.72 -2.65
N ASP A 119 14.96 14.18 -1.39
CA ASP A 119 15.34 13.39 -0.22
C ASP A 119 14.41 12.15 -0.10
N SER A 120 13.12 12.30 -0.37
CA SER A 120 12.19 11.16 -0.45
C SER A 120 12.55 10.17 -1.55
N ARG A 121 12.90 10.63 -2.75
CA ARG A 121 13.27 9.75 -3.87
C ARG A 121 14.53 8.95 -3.54
N THR A 122 15.56 9.63 -3.04
CA THR A 122 16.80 8.98 -2.58
C THR A 122 16.53 7.97 -1.46
N ALA A 123 15.62 8.28 -0.54
CA ALA A 123 15.21 7.34 0.50
C ALA A 123 14.52 6.09 -0.08
N LEU A 124 13.64 6.24 -1.08
CA LEU A 124 13.01 5.10 -1.78
C LEU A 124 14.04 4.23 -2.51
N ASP A 125 14.98 4.83 -3.23
CA ASP A 125 16.05 4.11 -3.93
C ASP A 125 16.87 3.25 -2.95
N ASN A 126 17.05 3.76 -1.72
CA ASN A 126 17.72 3.06 -0.63
C ASN A 126 16.80 2.15 0.20
N LYS A 127 15.53 1.98 -0.20
CA LYS A 127 14.48 1.24 0.52
C LYS A 127 14.23 1.72 1.96
N ASN A 128 14.60 2.97 2.26
CA ASN A 128 14.28 3.64 3.52
C ASN A 128 12.88 4.26 3.45
N TYR A 129 11.84 3.41 3.55
CA TYR A 129 10.45 3.85 3.43
C TYR A 129 10.05 4.89 4.47
N LYS A 130 10.58 4.80 5.70
CA LYS A 130 10.28 5.75 6.77
C LYS A 130 10.75 7.16 6.47
N GLU A 131 11.99 7.28 6.03
CA GLU A 131 12.53 8.57 5.62
C GLU A 131 11.79 9.09 4.38
N SER A 132 11.41 8.22 3.45
CA SER A 132 10.63 8.62 2.27
C SER A 132 9.27 9.22 2.65
N TYR A 133 8.40 8.49 3.37
CA TYR A 133 7.07 9.04 3.67
C TYR A 133 7.14 10.29 4.56
N SER A 134 8.16 10.40 5.42
CA SER A 134 8.37 11.59 6.26
C SER A 134 8.71 12.82 5.42
N ASN A 135 9.53 12.65 4.39
CA ASN A 135 9.86 13.70 3.44
C ASN A 135 8.67 14.05 2.53
N LEU A 136 7.85 13.08 2.12
CA LEU A 136 6.62 13.35 1.37
C LEU A 136 5.60 14.15 2.21
N GLU A 137 5.40 13.79 3.48
CA GLU A 137 4.57 14.59 4.40
C GLU A 137 5.14 16.00 4.57
N ALA A 138 6.47 16.14 4.70
CA ALA A 138 7.12 17.44 4.80
C ALA A 138 6.91 18.29 3.53
N ALA A 139 7.00 17.70 2.33
CA ALA A 139 6.71 18.37 1.08
C ALA A 139 5.26 18.89 1.02
N TYR A 140 4.30 18.06 1.45
CA TYR A 140 2.90 18.47 1.59
C TYR A 140 2.73 19.61 2.61
N ASN A 141 3.44 19.58 3.74
CA ASN A 141 3.37 20.65 4.75
C ASN A 141 3.93 21.98 4.24
N VAL A 142 4.89 21.97 3.32
CA VAL A 142 5.40 23.18 2.64
C VAL A 142 4.36 23.73 1.65
N SER A 143 3.74 22.84 0.86
CA SER A 143 2.74 23.20 -0.15
C SER A 143 1.48 22.35 0.01
N LYS A 144 0.55 22.81 0.87
CA LYS A 144 -0.72 22.12 1.11
C LYS A 144 -1.65 22.03 -0.11
N LYS A 145 -1.31 22.74 -1.19
CA LYS A 145 -2.06 22.70 -2.46
C LYS A 145 -1.87 21.36 -3.17
N ASP A 146 -0.69 20.74 -3.03
CA ASP A 146 -0.37 19.51 -3.72
C ASP A 146 -0.58 18.29 -2.81
N THR A 147 -1.85 17.90 -2.68
CA THR A 147 -2.28 16.77 -1.86
C THR A 147 -1.75 15.41 -2.35
N LEU A 148 -1.19 15.33 -3.57
CA LEU A 148 -0.61 14.10 -4.12
C LEU A 148 0.54 13.59 -3.25
N TYR A 149 1.33 14.48 -2.65
CA TYR A 149 2.43 14.08 -1.76
C TYR A 149 1.94 13.43 -0.47
N LEU A 150 0.80 13.87 0.06
CA LEU A 150 0.18 13.22 1.21
C LEU A 150 -0.37 11.84 0.84
N TYR A 151 -0.94 11.67 -0.36
CA TYR A 151 -1.35 10.37 -0.88
C TYR A 151 -0.16 9.42 -1.06
N ASN A 152 0.93 9.89 -1.67
CA ASN A 152 2.14 9.10 -1.82
C ASN A 152 2.76 8.74 -0.46
N ALA A 153 2.72 9.65 0.53
CA ALA A 153 3.14 9.33 1.90
C ALA A 153 2.31 8.20 2.51
N ALA A 154 0.99 8.19 2.28
CA ALA A 154 0.09 7.12 2.73
C ALA A 154 0.44 5.76 2.11
N LEU A 155 0.70 5.73 0.80
CA LEU A 155 1.10 4.52 0.09
C LEU A 155 2.45 3.98 0.60
N VAL A 156 3.46 4.85 0.71
CA VAL A 156 4.79 4.46 1.19
C VAL A 156 4.75 3.99 2.66
N ALA A 157 3.94 4.64 3.51
CA ALA A 157 3.74 4.19 4.88
C ALA A 157 3.03 2.83 4.95
N THR A 158 2.10 2.56 4.04
CA THR A 158 1.42 1.26 3.93
C THR A 158 2.39 0.16 3.52
N GLU A 159 3.23 0.40 2.51
CA GLU A 159 4.30 -0.52 2.09
C GLU A 159 5.32 -0.78 3.21
N ALA A 160 5.63 0.26 4.00
CA ALA A 160 6.46 0.15 5.19
C ALA A 160 5.80 -0.64 6.35
N LYS A 161 4.53 -1.04 6.21
CA LYS A 161 3.69 -1.65 7.26
C LYS A 161 3.51 -0.74 8.50
N GLU A 162 3.69 0.56 8.33
CA GLU A 162 3.48 1.59 9.35
C GLU A 162 2.00 2.01 9.37
N TYR A 163 1.13 1.05 9.67
CA TYR A 163 -0.32 1.14 9.47
C TYR A 163 -0.99 2.32 10.20
N SER A 164 -0.60 2.59 11.44
CA SER A 164 -1.12 3.74 12.20
C SER A 164 -0.81 5.07 11.50
N THR A 165 0.40 5.21 10.96
CA THR A 165 0.85 6.40 10.21
C THR A 165 0.09 6.51 8.88
N ALA A 166 0.00 5.41 8.13
CA ALA A 166 -0.74 5.36 6.87
C ALA A 166 -2.22 5.73 7.06
N LEU A 167 -2.90 5.17 8.07
CA LEU A 167 -4.28 5.52 8.43
C LEU A 167 -4.41 7.01 8.79
N GLY A 168 -3.41 7.59 9.46
CA GLY A 168 -3.35 9.02 9.73
C GLY A 168 -3.34 9.85 8.45
N PHE A 169 -2.54 9.47 7.45
CA PHE A 169 -2.50 10.14 6.15
C PHE A 169 -3.79 9.96 5.36
N TYR A 170 -4.33 8.74 5.27
CA TYR A 170 -5.59 8.51 4.56
C TYR A 170 -6.78 9.26 5.17
N LYS A 171 -6.87 9.35 6.49
CA LYS A 171 -7.91 10.16 7.15
C LYS A 171 -7.79 11.63 6.80
N LYS A 172 -6.56 12.18 6.82
CA LYS A 172 -6.32 13.57 6.38
C LYS A 172 -6.77 13.77 4.92
N LEU A 173 -6.53 12.81 4.02
CA LEU A 173 -6.97 12.89 2.62
C LEU A 173 -8.50 12.89 2.50
N ILE A 174 -9.19 12.05 3.27
CA ILE A 174 -10.66 12.03 3.34
C ILE A 174 -11.19 13.38 3.84
N ASP A 175 -10.61 13.92 4.92
CA ASP A 175 -11.03 15.22 5.48
C ASP A 175 -10.84 16.38 4.48
N LEU A 176 -9.89 16.24 3.56
CA LEU A 176 -9.62 17.19 2.48
C LEU A 176 -10.52 16.97 1.25
N ASN A 177 -11.37 15.95 1.24
CA ASN A 177 -12.12 15.48 0.06
C ASN A 177 -11.20 15.22 -1.14
N TYR A 178 -10.02 14.65 -0.89
CA TYR A 178 -9.07 14.36 -1.95
C TYR A 178 -9.54 13.18 -2.80
N THR A 179 -9.81 13.45 -4.07
CA THR A 179 -10.24 12.44 -5.05
C THR A 179 -9.09 11.98 -5.96
N GLY A 180 -7.95 12.68 -5.94
CA GLY A 180 -6.83 12.51 -6.87
C GLY A 180 -7.17 12.74 -8.34
N VAL A 181 -8.37 13.25 -8.66
CA VAL A 181 -8.77 13.53 -10.04
C VAL A 181 -7.95 14.71 -10.55
N SER A 182 -7.05 14.43 -11.49
CA SER A 182 -6.34 15.41 -12.28
C SER A 182 -6.89 15.44 -13.71
N ILE A 183 -6.67 16.55 -14.41
CA ILE A 183 -6.91 16.62 -15.85
C ILE A 183 -5.59 16.27 -16.55
N ASN A 184 -5.63 15.23 -17.37
CA ASN A 184 -4.56 14.93 -18.31
C ASN A 184 -4.82 15.74 -19.59
N TYR A 185 -3.83 16.53 -19.99
CA TYR A 185 -3.90 17.34 -21.20
C TYR A 185 -3.22 16.58 -22.33
N TYR A 186 -3.97 16.24 -23.37
CA TYR A 186 -3.45 15.52 -24.52
C TYR A 186 -3.48 16.37 -25.78
N ALA A 187 -2.52 16.15 -26.67
CA ALA A 187 -2.63 16.56 -28.08
C ALA A 187 -1.92 15.55 -28.97
N THR A 188 -2.33 15.47 -30.23
CA THR A 188 -1.74 14.55 -31.21
C THR A 188 -0.59 15.23 -31.91
N GLU A 189 0.60 14.61 -31.88
CA GLU A 189 1.75 15.09 -32.63
C GLU A 189 1.54 14.86 -34.14
N LYS A 190 1.67 15.92 -34.95
CA LYS A 190 1.36 15.85 -36.39
C LYS A 190 2.27 14.92 -37.18
N GLU A 191 3.53 14.81 -36.75
CA GLU A 191 4.54 14.02 -37.48
C GLU A 191 4.36 12.52 -37.25
N SER A 192 4.11 12.11 -36.00
CA SER A 192 3.96 10.70 -35.65
C SER A 192 2.50 10.20 -35.66
N GLY A 193 1.53 11.11 -35.59
CA GLY A 193 0.12 10.80 -35.39
C GLY A 193 -0.19 10.21 -34.02
N LYS A 194 0.76 10.26 -33.06
CA LYS A 194 0.58 9.73 -31.71
C LYS A 194 0.09 10.80 -30.76
N GLU A 195 -0.76 10.38 -29.85
CA GLU A 195 -1.21 11.23 -28.75
C GLU A 195 -0.10 11.37 -27.70
N GLN A 196 0.18 12.61 -27.31
CA GLN A 196 1.15 12.97 -26.30
C GLN A 196 0.42 13.65 -25.12
N VAL A 197 0.85 13.32 -23.89
CA VAL A 197 0.38 13.97 -22.67
C VAL A 197 1.28 15.16 -22.31
N PHE A 198 0.68 16.22 -21.79
CA PHE A 198 1.34 17.45 -21.39
C PHE A 198 1.21 17.67 -19.88
N GLN A 199 2.19 18.36 -19.31
CA GLN A 199 2.24 18.67 -17.87
C GLN A 199 1.09 19.58 -17.44
N ASP A 200 0.68 20.52 -18.28
CA ASP A 200 -0.40 21.46 -18.04
C ASP A 200 -1.04 21.93 -19.36
N GLU A 201 -2.22 22.54 -19.23
CA GLU A 201 -3.00 23.13 -20.33
C GLU A 201 -2.14 24.08 -21.18
N LYS A 202 -1.36 24.96 -20.52
CA LYS A 202 -0.55 25.98 -21.18
C LYS A 202 0.52 25.39 -22.07
N SER A 203 1.18 24.32 -21.60
CA SER A 203 2.24 23.64 -22.33
C SER A 203 1.68 22.94 -23.57
N ARG A 204 0.51 22.31 -23.45
CA ARG A 204 -0.21 21.75 -24.60
C ARG A 204 -0.58 22.84 -25.60
N ASP A 205 -1.27 23.88 -25.14
CA ASP A 205 -1.76 24.96 -25.99
C ASP A 205 -0.61 25.71 -26.66
N PHE A 206 0.54 25.84 -26.00
CA PHE A 206 1.74 26.37 -26.64
C PHE A 206 2.21 25.48 -27.81
N SER A 207 2.24 24.16 -27.65
CA SER A 207 2.60 23.22 -28.72
C SER A 207 1.58 23.17 -29.87
N VAL A 208 0.29 23.39 -29.58
CA VAL A 208 -0.80 23.39 -30.57
C VAL A 208 -0.90 24.74 -31.29
N ASP A 209 -1.00 25.84 -30.55
CA ASP A 209 -1.34 27.16 -31.10
C ASP A 209 -0.13 28.00 -31.48
N VAL A 210 1.02 27.80 -30.81
CA VAL A 210 2.22 28.63 -31.03
C VAL A 210 3.26 27.90 -31.86
N ILE A 211 3.69 26.71 -31.44
CA ILE A 211 4.66 25.91 -32.20
C ILE A 211 3.97 25.25 -33.41
N GLY A 212 2.71 24.82 -33.27
CA GLY A 212 1.95 24.16 -34.33
C GLY A 212 2.39 22.72 -34.62
N THR A 213 3.18 22.09 -33.75
CA THR A 213 3.64 20.69 -33.89
C THR A 213 2.56 19.68 -33.53
N HIS A 214 1.56 20.10 -32.75
CA HIS A 214 0.46 19.25 -32.30
C HIS A 214 -0.89 19.76 -32.81
N GLU A 215 -1.89 18.88 -32.79
CA GLU A 215 -3.29 19.18 -33.12
C GLU A 215 -4.25 18.36 -32.27
N SER A 216 -5.55 18.62 -32.40
CA SER A 216 -6.61 17.89 -31.71
C SER A 216 -6.43 17.85 -30.19
N PRO A 217 -6.35 19.01 -29.50
CA PRO A 217 -6.23 19.03 -28.05
C PRO A 217 -7.46 18.39 -27.40
N ARG A 218 -7.25 17.57 -26.37
CA ARG A 218 -8.33 17.10 -25.49
C ARG A 218 -7.90 17.09 -24.03
N ASP A 219 -8.91 17.15 -23.19
CA ASP A 219 -8.79 16.99 -21.75
C ASP A 219 -9.37 15.62 -21.37
N GLU A 220 -8.69 14.90 -20.49
CA GLU A 220 -9.21 13.67 -19.88
C GLU A 220 -9.15 13.78 -18.37
N MET A 221 -10.28 13.54 -17.69
CA MET A 221 -10.26 13.42 -16.24
C MET A 221 -9.68 12.06 -15.87
N ALA A 222 -8.59 12.05 -15.11
CA ALA A 222 -8.03 10.83 -14.55
C ALA A 222 -9.06 10.16 -13.62
N LYS A 223 -8.99 8.83 -13.53
CA LYS A 223 -9.82 8.07 -12.59
C LYS A 223 -9.53 8.55 -11.16
N SER A 224 -10.59 8.67 -10.37
CA SER A 224 -10.44 9.00 -8.96
C SER A 224 -9.73 7.88 -8.21
N VAL A 225 -8.81 8.26 -7.32
CA VAL A 225 -8.16 7.36 -6.37
C VAL A 225 -8.92 7.27 -5.04
N GLU A 226 -10.12 7.85 -4.95
CA GLU A 226 -10.91 7.82 -3.72
C GLU A 226 -11.27 6.38 -3.32
N ILE A 227 -11.59 5.53 -4.31
CA ILE A 227 -11.81 4.10 -4.09
C ILE A 227 -10.54 3.42 -3.56
N ASP A 228 -9.36 3.80 -4.05
CA ASP A 228 -8.08 3.27 -3.61
C ASP A 228 -7.84 3.60 -2.14
N ILE A 229 -8.14 4.82 -1.71
CA ILE A 229 -8.00 5.26 -0.33
C ILE A 229 -8.87 4.41 0.60
N TYR A 230 -10.14 4.19 0.26
CA TYR A 230 -11.02 3.35 1.07
C TYR A 230 -10.57 1.88 1.07
N ARG A 231 -10.14 1.32 -0.08
CA ARG A 231 -9.59 -0.03 -0.17
C ARG A 231 -8.32 -0.19 0.66
N SER A 232 -7.39 0.76 0.62
CA SER A 232 -6.16 0.74 1.42
C SER A 232 -6.48 0.77 2.91
N ILE A 233 -7.41 1.62 3.36
CA ILE A 233 -7.85 1.63 4.76
C ILE A 233 -8.49 0.29 5.15
N ALA A 234 -9.37 -0.26 4.30
CA ALA A 234 -10.00 -1.55 4.56
C ALA A 234 -8.96 -2.68 4.65
N ALA A 235 -7.96 -2.69 3.78
CA ALA A 235 -6.88 -3.66 3.79
C ALA A 235 -6.01 -3.54 5.04
N ILE A 236 -5.73 -2.32 5.51
CA ILE A 236 -5.04 -2.11 6.79
C ILE A 236 -5.86 -2.70 7.94
N TYR A 237 -7.16 -2.40 8.02
CA TYR A 237 -8.00 -2.93 9.09
C TYR A 237 -8.17 -4.44 9.06
N ARG A 238 -8.18 -5.05 7.87
CA ARG A 238 -8.13 -6.50 7.70
C ARG A 238 -6.86 -7.09 8.30
N VAL A 239 -5.68 -6.51 8.02
CA VAL A 239 -4.40 -6.96 8.58
C VAL A 239 -4.33 -6.77 10.11
N GLU A 240 -4.99 -5.73 10.63
CA GLU A 240 -5.17 -5.52 12.08
C GLU A 240 -6.25 -6.43 12.70
N GLU A 241 -6.84 -7.36 11.94
CA GLU A 241 -7.95 -8.24 12.32
C GLU A 241 -9.19 -7.48 12.81
N ASN A 242 -9.30 -6.19 12.46
CA ASN A 242 -10.46 -5.35 12.76
C ASN A 242 -11.45 -5.41 11.59
N TYR A 243 -12.06 -6.58 11.42
CA TYR A 243 -12.92 -6.87 10.28
C TYR A 243 -14.15 -5.95 10.21
N GLU A 244 -14.70 -5.53 11.35
CA GLU A 244 -15.85 -4.61 11.38
C GLU A 244 -15.50 -3.26 10.76
N LYS A 245 -14.33 -2.69 11.09
CA LYS A 245 -13.89 -1.45 10.44
C LYS A 245 -13.53 -1.68 9.00
N SER A 246 -12.91 -2.82 8.66
CA SER A 246 -12.61 -3.16 7.28
C SER A 246 -13.87 -3.10 6.43
N ILE A 247 -14.95 -3.77 6.86
CA ILE A 247 -16.26 -3.76 6.21
C ILE A 247 -16.81 -2.34 6.07
N VAL A 248 -16.73 -1.48 7.10
CA VAL A 248 -17.18 -0.09 7.00
C VAL A 248 -16.52 0.67 5.84
N TYR A 249 -15.22 0.48 5.62
CA TYR A 249 -14.51 1.14 4.51
C TYR A 249 -14.74 0.44 3.17
N LEU A 250 -14.97 -0.87 3.14
CA LEU A 250 -15.43 -1.58 1.95
C LEU A 250 -16.78 -1.05 1.48
N GLU A 251 -17.74 -0.84 2.38
CA GLU A 251 -19.03 -0.25 2.03
C GLU A 251 -18.89 1.17 1.46
N LYS A 252 -17.96 1.98 1.97
CA LYS A 252 -17.65 3.29 1.38
C LYS A 252 -17.10 3.17 -0.04
N ALA A 253 -16.18 2.24 -0.28
CA ALA A 253 -15.64 1.97 -1.61
C ALA A 253 -16.73 1.50 -2.61
N LYS A 254 -17.68 0.67 -2.15
CA LYS A 254 -18.80 0.18 -2.98
C LYS A 254 -19.74 1.29 -3.45
N LEU A 255 -19.86 2.38 -2.69
CA LEU A 255 -20.65 3.55 -3.11
C LEU A 255 -20.05 4.24 -4.34
N ILE A 256 -18.74 4.08 -4.58
CA ILE A 256 -18.05 4.62 -5.76
C ILE A 256 -18.15 3.64 -6.91
N ASP A 257 -17.71 2.40 -6.71
CA ASP A 257 -17.79 1.33 -7.70
C ASP A 257 -17.99 -0.03 -7.03
N GLN A 258 -19.19 -0.57 -7.16
CA GLN A 258 -19.54 -1.91 -6.64
C GLN A 258 -19.01 -3.07 -7.50
N GLY A 259 -18.57 -2.78 -8.73
CA GLY A 259 -18.06 -3.76 -9.70
C GLY A 259 -16.54 -3.86 -9.73
N ASP A 260 -15.83 -3.08 -8.92
CA ASP A 260 -14.37 -3.15 -8.83
C ASP A 260 -13.95 -4.52 -8.28
N ILE A 261 -13.21 -5.28 -9.10
CA ILE A 261 -12.83 -6.65 -8.74
C ILE A 261 -11.93 -6.69 -7.50
N ASN A 262 -10.98 -5.77 -7.35
CA ASN A 262 -10.09 -5.79 -6.19
C ASN A 262 -10.85 -5.52 -4.88
N LEU A 263 -11.92 -4.73 -4.94
CA LEU A 263 -12.83 -4.51 -3.82
C LEU A 263 -13.59 -5.79 -3.47
N ILE A 264 -14.13 -6.48 -4.48
CA ILE A 264 -14.81 -7.78 -4.30
C ILE A 264 -13.86 -8.80 -3.69
N LEU A 265 -12.62 -8.88 -4.18
CA LEU A 265 -11.59 -9.78 -3.66
C LEU A 265 -11.13 -9.41 -2.25
N LEU A 266 -10.98 -8.12 -1.95
CA LEU A 266 -10.63 -7.69 -0.60
C LEU A 266 -11.74 -8.04 0.39
N GLU A 267 -13.00 -7.78 0.04
CA GLU A 267 -14.13 -8.19 0.87
C GLU A 267 -14.21 -9.71 1.00
N SER A 268 -14.01 -10.47 -0.08
CA SER A 268 -14.09 -11.93 -0.03
C SER A 268 -13.12 -12.47 1.01
N ASN A 269 -11.84 -12.11 0.98
CA ASN A 269 -10.94 -12.63 2.00
C ASN A 269 -11.17 -12.06 3.42
N VAL A 270 -11.82 -10.89 3.59
CA VAL A 270 -12.31 -10.47 4.92
C VAL A 270 -13.42 -11.42 5.40
N ARG A 271 -14.38 -11.76 4.54
CA ARG A 271 -15.47 -12.70 4.86
C ARG A 271 -14.93 -14.10 5.19
N TRP A 272 -13.92 -14.56 4.44
CA TRP A 272 -13.22 -15.81 4.71
C TRP A 272 -12.61 -15.82 6.12
N GLU A 273 -11.86 -14.77 6.47
CA GLU A 273 -11.21 -14.66 7.78
C GLU A 273 -12.18 -14.54 8.94
N MET A 274 -13.39 -14.02 8.69
CA MET A 274 -14.50 -14.03 9.65
C MET A 274 -15.22 -15.39 9.76
N GLY A 275 -14.87 -16.38 8.93
CA GLY A 275 -15.57 -17.67 8.84
C GLY A 275 -16.92 -17.58 8.11
N GLU A 276 -17.21 -16.47 7.43
CA GLU A 276 -18.43 -16.28 6.65
C GLU A 276 -18.32 -16.91 5.25
N VAL A 277 -18.15 -18.23 5.22
CA VAL A 277 -17.83 -19.01 4.01
C VAL A 277 -18.87 -18.84 2.90
N ASP A 278 -20.16 -18.77 3.23
CA ASP A 278 -21.21 -18.57 2.22
C ASP A 278 -21.14 -17.19 1.55
N ASN A 279 -20.72 -16.15 2.29
CA ASN A 279 -20.51 -14.82 1.74
C ASN A 279 -19.25 -14.78 0.87
N TYR A 280 -18.19 -15.47 1.30
CA TYR A 280 -16.99 -15.68 0.49
C TYR A 280 -17.34 -16.31 -0.87
N GLN A 281 -18.05 -17.44 -0.90
CA GLN A 281 -18.41 -18.12 -2.14
C GLN A 281 -19.21 -17.22 -3.10
N LYS A 282 -20.18 -16.45 -2.58
CA LYS A 282 -20.95 -15.48 -3.37
C LYS A 282 -20.07 -14.41 -3.97
N LEU A 283 -19.11 -13.87 -3.22
CA LEU A 283 -18.20 -12.82 -3.70
C LEU A 283 -17.23 -13.37 -4.74
N ILE A 284 -16.68 -14.57 -4.54
CA ILE A 284 -15.80 -15.21 -5.52
C ILE A 284 -16.57 -15.54 -6.81
N SER A 285 -17.83 -15.97 -6.71
CA SER A 285 -18.67 -16.17 -7.90
C SER A 285 -18.88 -14.88 -8.68
N LYS A 286 -19.13 -13.75 -7.99
CA LYS A 286 -19.20 -12.43 -8.64
C LYS A 286 -17.87 -12.02 -9.27
N ALA A 287 -16.74 -12.29 -8.62
CA ALA A 287 -15.43 -12.01 -9.20
C ALA A 287 -15.20 -12.83 -10.48
N LEU A 288 -15.66 -14.08 -10.52
CA LEU A 288 -15.61 -14.94 -11.72
C LEU A 288 -16.59 -14.50 -12.83
N GLU A 289 -17.65 -13.75 -12.53
CA GLU A 289 -18.47 -13.11 -13.58
C GLU A 289 -17.68 -12.01 -14.33
N ILE A 290 -16.67 -11.43 -13.69
CA ILE A 290 -15.79 -10.38 -14.25
C ILE A 290 -14.56 -11.02 -14.90
N GLU A 291 -13.91 -11.96 -14.21
CA GLU A 291 -12.73 -12.69 -14.67
C GLU A 291 -13.01 -14.20 -14.68
N PRO A 292 -13.70 -14.72 -15.71
CA PRO A 292 -14.14 -16.11 -15.75
C PRO A 292 -13.00 -17.13 -15.81
N ASP A 293 -11.85 -16.73 -16.36
CA ASP A 293 -10.68 -17.59 -16.55
C ASP A 293 -9.62 -17.38 -15.45
N ASN A 294 -9.98 -16.78 -14.32
CA ASN A 294 -9.06 -16.62 -13.20
C ASN A 294 -8.90 -17.95 -12.44
N VAL A 295 -7.82 -18.67 -12.76
CA VAL A 295 -7.53 -20.01 -12.22
C VAL A 295 -7.48 -20.04 -10.70
N ASP A 296 -6.93 -19.00 -10.05
CA ASP A 296 -6.82 -18.95 -8.59
C ASP A 296 -8.20 -18.84 -7.93
N LEU A 297 -9.12 -18.06 -8.51
CA LEU A 297 -10.48 -17.93 -8.00
C LEU A 297 -11.29 -19.22 -8.16
N VAL A 298 -11.15 -19.90 -9.31
CA VAL A 298 -11.79 -21.20 -9.55
C VAL A 298 -11.24 -22.25 -8.60
N PHE A 299 -9.91 -22.32 -8.44
CA PHE A 299 -9.26 -23.22 -7.49
C PHE A 299 -9.73 -23.00 -6.05
N ASN A 300 -9.84 -21.74 -5.62
CA ASN A 300 -10.28 -21.43 -4.28
C ASN A 300 -11.73 -21.86 -4.02
N LEU A 301 -12.63 -21.81 -5.02
CA LEU A 301 -13.97 -22.42 -4.87
C LEU A 301 -13.88 -23.94 -4.65
N GLY A 302 -12.91 -24.60 -5.27
CA GLY A 302 -12.63 -26.01 -5.02
C GLY A 302 -12.22 -26.28 -3.58
N VAL A 303 -11.26 -25.51 -3.06
CA VAL A 303 -10.80 -25.58 -1.65
C VAL A 303 -11.97 -25.37 -0.69
N VAL A 304 -12.78 -24.34 -0.90
CA VAL A 304 -13.89 -24.05 -0.01
C VAL A 304 -14.98 -25.13 -0.03
N ASN A 305 -15.24 -25.75 -1.19
CA ASN A 305 -16.17 -26.87 -1.25
C ASN A 305 -15.60 -28.12 -0.58
N ALA A 306 -14.29 -28.37 -0.68
CA ALA A 306 -13.64 -29.46 0.03
C ALA A 306 -13.77 -29.27 1.55
N ASP A 307 -13.50 -28.06 2.07
CA ASP A 307 -13.63 -27.74 3.50
C ASP A 307 -15.07 -27.88 4.02
N LYS A 308 -16.08 -27.69 3.16
CA LYS A 308 -17.50 -27.91 3.48
C LYS A 308 -17.94 -29.38 3.39
N GLY A 309 -17.07 -30.28 2.91
CA GLY A 309 -17.41 -31.67 2.62
C GLY A 309 -18.24 -31.85 1.34
N ASN A 310 -18.29 -30.85 0.46
CA ASN A 310 -18.94 -30.93 -0.84
C ASN A 310 -17.93 -31.50 -1.86
N PHE A 311 -17.65 -32.80 -1.74
CA PHE A 311 -16.58 -33.48 -2.48
C PHE A 311 -16.73 -33.36 -4.00
N GLU A 312 -17.94 -33.57 -4.52
CA GLU A 312 -18.21 -33.55 -5.97
C GLU A 312 -17.99 -32.15 -6.55
N ASP A 313 -18.46 -31.12 -5.85
CA ASP A 313 -18.27 -29.73 -6.28
C ASP A 313 -16.79 -29.33 -6.22
N ALA A 314 -16.05 -29.78 -5.20
CA ALA A 314 -14.63 -29.51 -5.08
C ALA A 314 -13.83 -30.10 -6.26
N ILE A 315 -14.06 -31.37 -6.61
CA ILE A 315 -13.45 -32.02 -7.77
C ILE A 315 -13.86 -31.30 -9.07
N LEU A 316 -15.12 -30.90 -9.21
CA LEU A 316 -15.58 -30.12 -10.36
C LEU A 316 -14.78 -28.82 -10.51
N TYR A 317 -14.58 -28.06 -9.45
CA TYR A 317 -13.83 -26.81 -9.50
C TYR A 317 -12.32 -27.03 -9.72
N TYR A 318 -11.72 -28.06 -9.12
CA TYR A 318 -10.32 -28.40 -9.42
C TYR A 318 -10.13 -28.78 -10.89
N ASN A 319 -11.06 -29.56 -11.46
CA ASN A 319 -11.03 -29.90 -12.89
C ASN A 319 -11.22 -28.67 -13.79
N LYS A 320 -12.09 -27.74 -13.43
CA LYS A 320 -12.20 -26.46 -14.14
C LYS A 320 -10.90 -25.65 -14.08
N ALA A 321 -10.24 -25.59 -12.93
CA ALA A 321 -8.94 -24.92 -12.81
C ALA A 321 -7.88 -25.60 -13.71
N ILE A 322 -7.89 -26.93 -13.79
CA ILE A 322 -7.03 -27.73 -14.69
C ILE A 322 -7.34 -27.46 -16.18
N GLU A 323 -8.62 -27.29 -16.53
CA GLU A 323 -9.04 -26.95 -17.89
C GLU A 323 -8.57 -25.55 -18.30
N ILE A 324 -8.62 -24.58 -17.39
CA ILE A 324 -8.15 -23.20 -17.59
C ILE A 324 -6.62 -23.18 -17.71
N ASP A 325 -5.92 -23.83 -16.78
CA ASP A 325 -4.46 -23.94 -16.77
C ASP A 325 -4.03 -25.39 -16.49
N SER A 326 -3.65 -26.09 -17.56
CA SER A 326 -3.19 -27.47 -17.49
C SER A 326 -1.87 -27.66 -16.73
N GLY A 327 -1.15 -26.57 -16.42
CA GLY A 327 0.06 -26.52 -15.61
C GLY A 327 -0.19 -26.20 -14.13
N TYR A 328 -1.44 -25.98 -13.71
CA TYR A 328 -1.77 -25.56 -12.35
C TYR A 328 -1.68 -26.72 -11.34
N THR A 329 -0.45 -27.08 -10.94
CA THR A 329 -0.15 -28.26 -10.10
C THR A 329 -0.98 -28.35 -8.82
N LYS A 330 -1.30 -27.19 -8.20
CA LYS A 330 -2.10 -27.15 -6.97
C LYS A 330 -3.47 -27.81 -7.13
N ALA A 331 -4.14 -27.64 -8.27
CA ALA A 331 -5.45 -28.25 -8.49
C ALA A 331 -5.34 -29.78 -8.59
N TYR A 332 -4.33 -30.31 -9.29
CA TYR A 332 -4.09 -31.75 -9.36
C TYR A 332 -3.76 -32.36 -7.99
N LEU A 333 -2.88 -31.70 -7.22
CA LEU A 333 -2.53 -32.16 -5.87
C LEU A 333 -3.73 -32.20 -4.94
N ASN A 334 -4.56 -31.14 -4.94
CA ASN A 334 -5.74 -31.10 -4.07
C ASN A 334 -6.82 -32.08 -4.53
N ALA A 335 -7.02 -32.28 -5.84
CA ALA A 335 -7.93 -33.30 -6.34
C ALA A 335 -7.48 -34.71 -5.93
N ALA A 336 -6.20 -35.05 -6.12
CA ALA A 336 -5.64 -36.33 -5.71
C ALA A 336 -5.75 -36.55 -4.18
N ALA A 337 -5.42 -35.54 -3.38
CA ALA A 337 -5.53 -35.61 -1.93
C ALA A 337 -6.97 -35.83 -1.49
N LEU A 338 -7.93 -35.10 -2.07
CA LEU A 338 -9.35 -35.21 -1.75
C LEU A 338 -9.92 -36.59 -2.13
N ILE A 339 -9.50 -37.14 -3.27
CA ILE A 339 -9.84 -38.52 -3.67
C ILE A 339 -9.30 -39.51 -2.64
N LEU A 340 -8.02 -39.36 -2.24
CA LEU A 340 -7.36 -40.26 -1.31
C LEU A 340 -7.91 -40.19 0.13
N ASP A 341 -8.42 -39.03 0.55
CA ASP A 341 -8.99 -38.85 1.90
C ASP A 341 -10.21 -39.77 2.15
N ARG A 342 -10.90 -40.17 1.07
CA ARG A 342 -12.01 -41.13 1.12
C ARG A 342 -11.57 -42.56 1.48
N GLU A 343 -10.27 -42.86 1.50
CA GLU A 343 -9.74 -44.16 1.91
C GLU A 343 -9.96 -44.43 3.41
N GLY A 344 -9.84 -43.41 4.26
CA GLY A 344 -9.88 -43.56 5.72
C GLY A 344 -11.12 -44.31 6.22
N PRO A 345 -12.34 -43.85 5.90
CA PRO A 345 -13.57 -44.53 6.28
C PRO A 345 -13.66 -45.97 5.77
N MET A 346 -13.14 -46.27 4.58
CA MET A 346 -13.13 -47.64 4.03
C MET A 346 -12.24 -48.55 4.87
N ILE A 347 -11.05 -48.08 5.26
CA ILE A 347 -10.12 -48.84 6.11
C ILE A 347 -10.70 -49.06 7.50
N GLU A 348 -11.35 -48.06 8.08
CA GLU A 348 -12.05 -48.19 9.36
C GLU A 348 -13.15 -49.25 9.29
N GLU A 349 -13.97 -49.23 8.23
CA GLU A 349 -14.99 -50.23 8.00
C GLU A 349 -14.36 -51.63 7.85
N MET A 350 -13.35 -51.78 6.99
CA MET A 350 -12.64 -53.05 6.77
C MET A 350 -12.09 -53.65 8.07
N ASN A 351 -11.53 -52.82 8.96
CA ASN A 351 -10.98 -53.27 10.24
C ASN A 351 -12.06 -53.67 11.27
N SER A 352 -13.30 -53.19 11.09
CA SER A 352 -14.42 -53.48 11.98
C SER A 352 -15.17 -54.78 11.62
N LEU A 353 -14.92 -55.33 10.43
CA LEU A 353 -15.62 -56.50 9.91
C LEU A 353 -15.31 -57.78 10.71
N GLY A 354 -16.32 -58.63 10.86
CA GLY A 354 -16.23 -59.92 11.53
C GLY A 354 -15.70 -61.05 10.63
N THR A 355 -16.07 -62.29 10.95
CA THR A 355 -15.65 -63.50 10.22
C THR A 355 -16.82 -64.23 9.54
N SER A 356 -17.96 -63.57 9.36
CA SER A 356 -19.09 -64.15 8.62
C SER A 356 -18.85 -64.11 7.11
N THR A 357 -19.57 -64.93 6.34
CA THR A 357 -19.53 -64.87 4.87
C THR A 357 -19.92 -63.49 4.35
N ALA A 358 -20.84 -62.79 5.02
CA ALA A 358 -21.23 -61.43 4.65
C ALA A 358 -20.09 -60.43 4.87
N ASP A 359 -19.32 -60.59 5.97
CA ASP A 359 -18.15 -59.75 6.27
C ASP A 359 -17.06 -59.93 5.21
N TYR A 360 -16.77 -61.18 4.81
CA TYR A 360 -15.81 -61.45 3.74
C TYR A 360 -16.22 -60.82 2.40
N ASN A 361 -17.50 -60.93 2.02
CA ASN A 361 -18.00 -60.28 0.81
C ASN A 361 -17.87 -58.75 0.88
N ARG A 362 -18.23 -58.14 2.01
CA ARG A 362 -18.11 -56.68 2.20
C ARG A 362 -16.66 -56.22 2.18
N TYR A 363 -15.75 -57.00 2.74
CA TYR A 363 -14.30 -56.73 2.68
C TYR A 363 -13.81 -56.71 1.22
N ASP A 364 -14.22 -57.70 0.41
CA ASP A 364 -13.85 -57.77 -1.01
C ASP A 364 -14.43 -56.59 -1.82
N GLU A 365 -15.66 -56.15 -1.51
CA GLU A 365 -16.25 -54.93 -2.10
C GLU A 365 -15.44 -53.67 -1.75
N LEU A 366 -15.15 -53.45 -0.47
CA LEU A 366 -14.35 -52.30 0.00
C LEU A 366 -12.94 -52.29 -0.58
N LYS A 367 -12.34 -53.48 -0.76
CA LYS A 367 -11.05 -53.61 -1.45
C LYS A 367 -11.15 -53.10 -2.89
N ILE A 368 -12.18 -53.48 -3.64
CA ILE A 368 -12.39 -53.02 -5.02
C ILE A 368 -12.65 -51.50 -5.05
N GLU A 369 -13.48 -50.98 -4.14
CA GLU A 369 -13.74 -49.54 -4.02
C GLU A 369 -12.45 -48.73 -3.77
N ARG A 370 -11.61 -49.22 -2.86
CA ARG A 370 -10.30 -48.64 -2.55
C ARG A 370 -9.34 -48.68 -3.74
N GLU A 371 -9.29 -49.80 -4.47
CA GLU A 371 -8.47 -49.91 -5.69
C GLU A 371 -8.95 -48.94 -6.78
N ASN A 372 -10.26 -48.74 -6.93
CA ASN A 372 -10.81 -47.77 -7.88
C ASN A 372 -10.46 -46.33 -7.51
N LEU A 373 -10.52 -45.98 -6.23
CA LEU A 373 -10.10 -44.68 -5.71
C LEU A 373 -8.63 -44.40 -6.03
N TYR A 374 -7.75 -45.39 -5.89
CA TYR A 374 -6.36 -45.28 -6.32
C TYR A 374 -6.21 -45.04 -7.82
N ARG A 375 -6.97 -45.77 -8.64
CA ARG A 375 -6.97 -45.57 -10.10
C ARG A 375 -7.48 -44.19 -10.50
N GLU A 376 -8.39 -43.61 -9.73
CA GLU A 376 -8.87 -42.24 -9.91
C GLU A 376 -7.80 -41.19 -9.56
N ALA A 377 -7.01 -41.41 -8.51
CA ALA A 377 -5.97 -40.47 -8.06
C ALA A 377 -4.69 -40.50 -8.92
N ILE A 378 -4.35 -41.66 -9.52
CA ILE A 378 -3.10 -41.84 -10.30
C ILE A 378 -2.92 -40.76 -11.39
N PRO A 379 -3.88 -40.51 -12.30
CA PRO A 379 -3.69 -39.54 -13.38
C PRO A 379 -3.33 -38.14 -12.88
N TYR A 380 -3.93 -37.69 -11.78
CA TYR A 380 -3.61 -36.39 -11.18
C TYR A 380 -2.18 -36.37 -10.64
N LEU A 381 -1.78 -37.40 -9.89
CA LEU A 381 -0.44 -37.49 -9.30
C LEU A 381 0.66 -37.65 -10.36
N GLU A 382 0.42 -38.44 -11.42
CA GLU A 382 1.36 -38.55 -12.52
C GLU A 382 1.50 -37.23 -13.26
N LYS A 383 0.41 -36.48 -13.43
CA LYS A 383 0.46 -35.14 -14.03
C LYS A 383 1.26 -34.17 -13.17
N VAL A 384 1.09 -34.18 -11.85
CA VAL A 384 1.93 -33.42 -10.91
C VAL A 384 3.40 -33.75 -11.11
N TYR A 385 3.76 -35.03 -11.07
CA TYR A 385 5.15 -35.46 -11.24
C TYR A 385 5.74 -35.09 -12.62
N ASN A 386 4.92 -35.15 -13.67
CA ASN A 386 5.36 -34.76 -15.01
C ASN A 386 5.60 -33.24 -15.15
N LEU A 387 4.85 -32.42 -14.41
CA LEU A 387 5.02 -30.96 -14.36
C LEU A 387 6.19 -30.57 -13.43
N GLU A 388 6.32 -31.27 -12.30
CA GLU A 388 7.29 -31.04 -11.23
C GLU A 388 8.05 -32.34 -10.93
N ASN A 389 9.12 -32.60 -11.70
CA ASN A 389 9.87 -33.86 -11.61
C ASN A 389 10.66 -34.05 -10.31
N ASP A 390 10.70 -33.03 -9.46
CA ASP A 390 11.28 -33.03 -8.12
C ASP A 390 10.23 -33.14 -7.00
N ASN A 391 8.95 -33.31 -7.35
CA ASN A 391 7.87 -33.46 -6.38
C ASN A 391 7.91 -34.85 -5.71
N LEU A 392 8.73 -34.93 -4.65
CA LEU A 392 8.97 -36.16 -3.88
C LEU A 392 7.68 -36.73 -3.27
N ASN A 393 6.75 -35.86 -2.85
CA ASN A 393 5.49 -36.30 -2.25
C ASN A 393 4.61 -37.03 -3.27
N ALA A 394 4.43 -36.47 -4.47
CA ALA A 394 3.69 -37.14 -5.54
C ALA A 394 4.34 -38.49 -5.91
N ALA A 395 5.66 -38.54 -6.04
CA ALA A 395 6.39 -39.77 -6.35
C ALA A 395 6.25 -40.85 -5.26
N ARG A 396 6.30 -40.46 -3.98
CA ARG A 396 6.08 -41.37 -2.84
C ARG A 396 4.65 -41.92 -2.83
N THR A 397 3.66 -41.06 -3.04
CA THR A 397 2.25 -41.46 -3.09
C THR A 397 1.99 -42.42 -4.24
N LEU A 398 2.49 -42.12 -5.44
CA LEU A 398 2.40 -43.02 -6.60
C LEU A 398 3.05 -44.39 -6.33
N ARG A 399 4.27 -44.41 -5.78
CA ARG A 399 4.94 -45.67 -5.38
C ARG A 399 4.07 -46.49 -4.44
N ASN A 400 3.49 -45.86 -3.41
CA ASN A 400 2.67 -46.56 -2.42
C ASN A 400 1.37 -47.10 -3.05
N ILE A 401 0.72 -46.30 -3.91
CA ILE A 401 -0.48 -46.72 -4.64
C ILE A 401 -0.16 -47.93 -5.54
N PHE A 402 0.89 -47.87 -6.36
CA PHE A 402 1.24 -48.99 -7.24
C PHE A 402 1.64 -50.25 -6.47
N SER A 403 2.21 -50.11 -5.26
CA SER A 403 2.43 -51.24 -4.37
C SER A 403 1.12 -51.84 -3.87
N ALA A 404 0.10 -51.02 -3.60
CA ALA A 404 -1.20 -51.50 -3.12
C ALA A 404 -2.06 -52.13 -4.23
N LEU A 405 -1.83 -51.74 -5.49
CA LEU A 405 -2.49 -52.29 -6.69
C LEU A 405 -1.76 -53.52 -7.30
N ASP A 406 -0.67 -53.98 -6.69
CA ASP A 406 0.22 -55.03 -7.23
C ASP A 406 0.80 -54.72 -8.64
N GLU A 407 0.89 -53.43 -9.00
CA GLU A 407 1.43 -52.96 -10.28
C GLU A 407 2.97 -52.87 -10.25
N THR A 408 3.62 -54.03 -10.35
CA THR A 408 5.06 -54.22 -10.09
C THR A 408 5.97 -53.34 -10.96
N GLU A 409 5.65 -53.13 -12.24
CA GLU A 409 6.47 -52.30 -13.14
C GLU A 409 6.46 -50.82 -12.70
N SER A 410 5.26 -50.25 -12.54
CA SER A 410 5.05 -48.88 -12.08
C SER A 410 5.62 -48.66 -10.67
N TYR A 411 5.43 -49.62 -9.76
CA TYR A 411 6.04 -49.59 -8.43
C TYR A 411 7.56 -49.49 -8.50
N ASN A 412 8.22 -50.33 -9.30
CA ASN A 412 9.68 -50.31 -9.44
C ASN A 412 10.17 -48.99 -10.05
N LYS A 413 9.46 -48.45 -11.04
CA LYS A 413 9.74 -47.12 -11.63
C LYS A 413 9.76 -46.04 -10.54
N TYR A 414 8.66 -45.89 -9.79
CA TYR A 414 8.57 -44.83 -8.77
C TYR A 414 9.44 -45.11 -7.53
N LYS A 415 9.80 -46.37 -7.25
CA LYS A 415 10.79 -46.73 -6.23
C LYS A 415 12.18 -46.16 -6.55
N VAL A 416 12.62 -46.26 -7.80
CA VAL A 416 13.90 -45.68 -8.24
C VAL A 416 13.85 -44.17 -8.18
N ILE A 417 12.80 -43.56 -8.73
CA ILE A 417 12.59 -42.09 -8.70
C ILE A 417 12.66 -41.55 -7.28
N VAL A 418 11.95 -42.15 -6.33
CA VAL A 418 11.95 -41.71 -4.93
C VAL A 418 13.35 -41.79 -4.31
N ALA A 419 14.09 -42.88 -4.55
CA ALA A 419 15.44 -43.04 -4.04
C ALA A 419 16.42 -41.99 -4.60
N GLU A 420 16.28 -41.64 -5.88
CA GLU A 420 17.07 -40.57 -6.51
C GLU A 420 16.76 -39.19 -5.90
N LEU A 421 15.48 -38.86 -5.73
CA LEU A 421 15.04 -37.59 -5.14
C LEU A 421 15.46 -37.45 -3.68
N GLU A 422 15.46 -38.53 -2.89
CA GLU A 422 15.92 -38.54 -1.49
C GLU A 422 17.44 -38.38 -1.34
N SER A 423 18.19 -38.62 -2.41
CA SER A 423 19.66 -38.55 -2.42
C SER A 423 20.23 -37.18 -2.82
N ARG A 424 19.36 -36.25 -3.26
CA ARG A 424 19.69 -34.86 -3.63
C ARG A 424 19.54 -33.95 -2.42
#